data_AF-H0A8N5-F1
#
_entry.id   AF-H0A8N5-F1
#
_cell.length_a   1.000
_cell.length_b   1.000
_cell.length_c   1.000
_cell.angle_alpha   90.00
_cell.angle_beta   90.00
_cell.angle_gamma   90.00
#
_symmetry.space_group_name_H-M   'P 1'
#
loop_
_entity.id
_entity.type
_entity.pdbx_description
1 polymer ?
#
loop_
_entity_poly.entity_id
_entity_poly.type
_entity_poly.pdbx_seq_one_letter_code
_entity_poly.pdbx_strand_id
1 'polypeptide(L)'
;MESGDGLLLRVKPAAARITAAQARILAREAARYGNGAIDLTQRGNLQPRGFSQETARLFAKAMVEAGLAHADPTVERGRNLLAPPLLGWDDGIAPGTEALIEALTEAMAHWPPLPAKFGVLVDGGGLLPLASESSDVRLLCRAGRVDIRLGGGDAMALCTPEQAVEAATRLARHFAGLAPARRMHQAVAQHGAPAILAAAGLSPLVDDGPLPPAPHVAGVLAQRVLGVVAPFGQVTAAQLEGLANLAERAGDGTLRLTPWRALLLPGVTAAEEAARLGLITVMEDPRLRVVACTGRPGCASAHADTRAAAQWLAHRLPPRLALLHVSGCAKGCAHPGTAPATLVGTDGGFTLIRGGRAADAPASAPLTLEQTLAVLDPT
;
A
#
# COMPACT_ATOMS: atom_id res chain seq x y z
N MET A 1 7.79 -4.55 -14.32
CA MET A 1 9.10 -4.01 -13.86
C MET A 1 9.98 -5.20 -13.56
N GLU A 2 11.25 -5.19 -13.98
CA GLU A 2 12.17 -6.27 -13.60
C GLU A 2 12.45 -6.26 -12.09
N SER A 3 12.57 -7.46 -11.53
CA SER A 3 12.84 -7.75 -10.13
C SER A 3 13.81 -8.94 -10.03
N GLY A 4 14.13 -9.37 -8.80
CA GLY A 4 15.06 -10.50 -8.61
C GLY A 4 14.46 -11.85 -9.03
N ASP A 5 13.13 -11.96 -9.02
CA ASP A 5 12.37 -13.16 -9.37
C ASP A 5 11.71 -13.09 -10.76
N GLY A 6 12.16 -12.20 -11.64
CA GLY A 6 11.54 -11.95 -12.95
C GLY A 6 10.74 -10.65 -12.94
N LEU A 7 9.65 -10.60 -13.72
CA LEU A 7 8.81 -9.41 -13.80
C LEU A 7 7.83 -9.34 -12.63
N LEU A 8 7.73 -8.13 -12.08
CA LEU A 8 6.70 -7.68 -11.16
C LEU A 8 5.63 -6.91 -11.95
N LEU A 9 4.38 -7.32 -11.80
CA LEU A 9 3.22 -6.63 -12.37
C LEU A 9 2.45 -5.90 -11.28
N ARG A 10 1.53 -5.02 -11.67
CA ARG A 10 0.66 -4.29 -10.75
C ARG A 10 -0.76 -4.38 -11.26
N VAL A 11 -1.66 -4.81 -10.39
CA VAL A 11 -3.10 -4.79 -10.64
C VAL A 11 -3.68 -3.66 -9.82
N LYS A 12 -4.51 -2.82 -10.45
CA LYS A 12 -5.09 -1.62 -9.85
C LYS A 12 -6.62 -1.69 -9.86
N PRO A 13 -7.22 -2.36 -8.87
CA PRO A 13 -8.67 -2.44 -8.80
C PRO A 13 -9.32 -1.07 -8.61
N ALA A 14 -10.49 -0.90 -9.20
CA ALA A 14 -11.28 0.31 -9.01
C ALA A 14 -11.73 0.41 -7.54
N ALA A 15 -11.64 1.62 -6.97
CA ALA A 15 -12.05 1.92 -5.60
C ALA A 15 -11.55 0.91 -4.54
N ALA A 16 -10.32 0.38 -4.72
CA ALA A 16 -9.71 -0.60 -3.81
C ALA A 16 -10.57 -1.86 -3.56
N ARG A 17 -11.42 -2.26 -4.51
CA ARG A 17 -12.37 -3.38 -4.37
C ARG A 17 -12.15 -4.43 -5.45
N ILE A 18 -12.17 -5.71 -5.06
CA ILE A 18 -12.27 -6.84 -5.98
C ILE A 18 -13.36 -7.80 -5.54
N THR A 19 -14.05 -8.43 -6.48
CA THR A 19 -14.99 -9.51 -6.17
C THR A 19 -14.24 -10.81 -5.85
N ALA A 20 -14.89 -11.76 -5.18
CA ALA A 20 -14.36 -13.10 -4.95
C ALA A 20 -14.01 -13.80 -6.28
N ALA A 21 -14.84 -13.62 -7.31
CA ALA A 21 -14.56 -14.14 -8.65
C ALA A 21 -13.28 -13.55 -9.26
N GLN A 22 -13.11 -12.22 -9.17
CA GLN A 22 -11.90 -11.54 -9.61
C GLN A 22 -10.66 -11.99 -8.82
N ALA A 23 -10.78 -12.14 -7.50
CA ALA A 23 -9.71 -12.63 -6.64
C ALA A 23 -9.27 -14.05 -7.01
N ARG A 24 -10.23 -14.95 -7.31
CA ARG A 24 -9.94 -16.31 -7.81
C ARG A 24 -9.22 -16.31 -9.15
N ILE A 25 -9.64 -15.47 -10.09
CA ILE A 25 -8.95 -15.31 -11.37
C ILE A 25 -7.51 -14.82 -11.14
N LEU A 26 -7.34 -13.75 -10.36
CA LEU A 26 -6.01 -13.19 -10.07
C LEU A 26 -5.09 -14.23 -9.41
N ALA A 27 -5.58 -14.94 -8.39
CA ALA A 27 -4.84 -15.99 -7.71
C ALA A 27 -4.39 -17.09 -8.68
N ARG A 28 -5.33 -17.64 -9.45
CA ARG A 28 -5.06 -18.70 -10.43
C ARG A 28 -4.04 -18.27 -11.48
N GLU A 29 -4.21 -17.10 -12.09
CA GLU A 29 -3.30 -16.63 -13.14
C GLU A 29 -1.93 -16.24 -12.57
N ALA A 30 -1.87 -15.71 -11.34
CA ALA A 30 -0.60 -15.41 -10.66
C ALA A 30 0.19 -16.68 -10.32
N ALA A 31 -0.49 -17.77 -9.95
CA ALA A 31 0.13 -19.08 -9.75
C ALA A 31 0.54 -19.74 -11.07
N ARG A 32 -0.28 -19.62 -12.12
CA ARG A 32 -0.05 -20.24 -13.42
C ARG A 32 1.09 -19.60 -14.21
N TYR A 33 1.14 -18.27 -14.23
CA TYR A 33 2.04 -17.50 -15.09
C TYR A 33 3.18 -16.84 -14.32
N GLY A 34 3.07 -16.73 -12.99
CA GLY A 34 4.09 -16.17 -12.11
C GLY A 34 4.61 -17.21 -11.11
N ASN A 35 4.98 -16.75 -9.92
CA ASN A 35 5.42 -17.63 -8.82
C ASN A 35 4.36 -17.76 -7.70
N GLY A 36 3.14 -17.28 -7.95
CA GLY A 36 2.04 -17.32 -6.98
C GLY A 36 2.16 -16.34 -5.80
N ALA A 37 3.22 -15.52 -5.74
CA ALA A 37 3.41 -14.55 -4.68
C ALA A 37 2.78 -13.19 -5.06
N ILE A 38 2.03 -12.58 -4.15
CA ILE A 38 1.27 -11.34 -4.41
C ILE A 38 1.51 -10.35 -3.26
N ASP A 39 2.27 -9.28 -3.53
CA ASP A 39 2.51 -8.23 -2.54
C ASP A 39 1.30 -7.27 -2.46
N LEU A 40 0.89 -6.93 -1.23
CA LEU A 40 -0.03 -5.85 -0.94
C LEU A 40 0.74 -4.53 -0.85
N THR A 41 0.23 -3.48 -1.48
CA THR A 41 0.93 -2.20 -1.55
C THR A 41 0.32 -1.13 -0.65
N GLN A 42 1.12 -0.14 -0.27
CA GLN A 42 0.69 1.08 0.44
C GLN A 42 -0.28 1.97 -0.36
N ARG A 43 -0.74 1.53 -1.54
CA ARG A 43 -1.69 2.25 -2.39
C ARG A 43 -2.97 1.46 -2.63
N GLY A 44 -3.24 0.42 -1.83
CA GLY A 44 -4.42 -0.41 -2.03
C GLY A 44 -4.41 -1.12 -3.39
N ASN A 45 -3.24 -1.50 -3.89
CA ASN A 45 -3.04 -2.28 -5.12
C ASN A 45 -2.37 -3.61 -4.82
N LEU A 46 -2.41 -4.54 -5.79
CA LEU A 46 -1.78 -5.86 -5.74
C LEU A 46 -0.58 -5.91 -6.68
N GLN A 47 0.48 -6.62 -6.29
CA GLN A 47 1.65 -6.84 -7.12
C GLN A 47 2.02 -8.33 -7.20
N PRO A 48 1.43 -9.07 -8.15
CA PRO A 48 1.87 -10.42 -8.43
C PRO A 48 3.27 -10.42 -9.06
N ARG A 49 4.03 -11.48 -8.80
CA ARG A 49 5.45 -11.58 -9.13
C ARG A 49 5.77 -12.84 -9.94
N GLY A 50 7.02 -12.94 -10.40
CA GLY A 50 7.54 -14.19 -10.94
C GLY A 50 7.38 -14.39 -12.44
N PHE A 51 7.04 -13.35 -13.20
CA PHE A 51 6.66 -13.51 -14.60
C PHE A 51 7.87 -13.43 -15.55
N SER A 52 7.85 -14.23 -16.61
CA SER A 52 8.65 -13.97 -17.82
C SER A 52 7.99 -12.87 -18.67
N GLN A 53 8.69 -12.34 -19.68
CA GLN A 53 8.07 -11.38 -20.60
C GLN A 53 6.84 -11.93 -21.32
N GLU A 54 6.85 -13.21 -21.67
CA GLU A 54 5.75 -13.88 -22.37
C GLU A 54 4.54 -14.06 -21.44
N THR A 55 4.77 -14.69 -20.29
CA THR A 55 3.72 -14.98 -19.29
C THR A 55 3.12 -13.71 -18.70
N ALA A 56 3.89 -12.62 -18.60
CA ALA A 56 3.39 -11.31 -18.20
C ALA A 56 2.31 -10.77 -19.15
N ARG A 57 2.42 -11.00 -20.46
CA ARG A 57 1.41 -10.58 -21.46
C ARG A 57 0.13 -11.40 -21.32
N LEU A 58 0.26 -12.70 -21.07
CA LEU A 58 -0.88 -13.60 -20.82
C LEU A 58 -1.64 -13.20 -19.55
N PHE A 59 -0.91 -12.93 -18.46
CA PHE A 59 -1.49 -12.43 -17.22
C PHE A 59 -2.21 -11.08 -17.44
N ALA A 60 -1.56 -10.13 -18.12
CA ALA A 60 -2.16 -8.82 -18.39
C ALA A 60 -3.47 -8.93 -19.18
N LYS A 61 -3.52 -9.80 -20.20
CA LYS A 61 -4.74 -10.07 -20.97
C LYS A 61 -5.87 -10.58 -20.07
N ALA A 62 -5.59 -11.57 -19.21
CA ALA A 62 -6.58 -12.11 -18.30
C ALA A 62 -7.08 -11.07 -17.27
N MET A 63 -6.23 -10.14 -16.82
CA MET A 63 -6.65 -9.05 -15.93
C MET A 63 -7.55 -8.04 -16.62
N VAL A 64 -7.32 -7.76 -17.91
CA VAL A 64 -8.24 -6.93 -18.71
C VAL A 64 -9.60 -7.62 -18.86
N GLU A 65 -9.61 -8.91 -19.23
CA GLU A 65 -10.84 -9.69 -19.37
C GLU A 65 -11.64 -9.80 -18.06
N ALA A 66 -10.96 -9.83 -16.92
CA ALA A 66 -11.58 -9.86 -15.59
C ALA A 66 -12.00 -8.47 -15.06
N GLY A 67 -11.78 -7.39 -15.82
CA GLY A 67 -12.08 -6.02 -15.40
C GLY A 67 -11.16 -5.48 -14.30
N LEU A 68 -9.97 -6.07 -14.12
CA LEU A 68 -8.97 -5.69 -13.12
C LEU A 68 -7.88 -4.76 -13.67
N ALA A 69 -7.80 -4.62 -15.00
CA ALA A 69 -6.88 -3.74 -15.69
C ALA A 69 -7.58 -3.04 -16.87
N HIS A 70 -7.11 -1.85 -17.23
CA HIS A 70 -7.57 -1.14 -18.41
C HIS A 70 -6.81 -1.63 -19.66
N ALA A 71 -7.51 -1.75 -20.79
CA ALA A 71 -6.91 -2.24 -22.04
C ALA A 71 -5.88 -1.25 -22.63
N ASP A 72 -6.14 0.06 -22.51
CA ASP A 72 -5.19 1.12 -22.86
C ASP A 72 -4.07 1.23 -21.79
N PRO A 73 -2.80 0.96 -22.13
CA PRO A 73 -1.68 1.06 -21.20
C PRO A 73 -1.40 2.48 -20.67
N THR A 74 -1.78 3.51 -21.42
CA THR A 74 -1.61 4.92 -21.04
C THR A 74 -2.57 5.27 -19.91
N VAL A 75 -3.85 4.93 -20.09
CA VAL A 75 -4.86 5.05 -19.04
C VAL A 75 -4.48 4.19 -17.83
N GLU A 76 -4.12 2.92 -18.05
CA GLU A 76 -3.74 2.00 -16.98
C GLU A 76 -2.60 2.54 -16.12
N ARG A 77 -1.61 3.20 -16.73
CA ARG A 77 -0.49 3.80 -15.99
C ARG A 77 -0.95 4.91 -15.03
N GLY A 78 -1.95 5.69 -15.42
CA GLY A 78 -2.50 6.84 -14.67
C GLY A 78 -3.44 6.47 -13.52
N ARG A 79 -4.01 5.26 -13.47
CA ARG A 79 -5.02 4.79 -12.49
C ARG A 79 -4.55 4.62 -11.03
N ASN A 80 -3.58 5.40 -10.57
CA ASN A 80 -3.11 5.34 -9.18
C ASN A 80 -4.01 6.17 -8.25
N LEU A 81 -5.22 5.67 -7.96
CA LEU A 81 -6.16 6.26 -7.01
C LEU A 81 -6.27 5.37 -5.77
N LEU A 82 -6.00 5.93 -4.59
CA LEU A 82 -6.33 5.30 -3.31
C LEU A 82 -7.69 5.82 -2.84
N ALA A 83 -8.58 4.90 -2.48
CA ALA A 83 -9.97 5.18 -2.10
C ALA A 83 -10.30 4.52 -0.76
N PRO A 84 -11.32 5.00 -0.01
CA PRO A 84 -11.71 4.43 1.27
C PRO A 84 -12.02 2.92 1.13
N PRO A 85 -11.36 2.04 1.91
CA PRO A 85 -11.53 0.60 1.73
C PRO A 85 -12.97 0.10 1.95
N LEU A 86 -13.73 0.78 2.80
CA LEU A 86 -15.12 0.43 3.15
C LEU A 86 -16.16 1.29 2.43
N LEU A 87 -15.81 1.86 1.27
CA LEU A 87 -16.77 2.59 0.44
C LEU A 87 -18.01 1.72 0.11
N GLY A 88 -19.19 2.28 0.37
CA GLY A 88 -20.49 1.62 0.23
C GLY A 88 -20.83 0.63 1.34
N TRP A 89 -19.99 0.48 2.37
CA TRP A 89 -20.25 -0.34 3.55
C TRP A 89 -20.35 0.48 4.83
N ASP A 90 -19.52 1.51 4.94
CA ASP A 90 -19.43 2.35 6.13
C ASP A 90 -20.19 3.67 5.96
N ASP A 91 -21.31 3.79 6.68
CA ASP A 91 -22.15 4.99 6.72
C ASP A 91 -21.44 6.22 7.32
N GLY A 92 -20.28 6.03 7.97
CA GLY A 92 -19.45 7.12 8.48
C GLY A 92 -18.62 7.83 7.40
N ILE A 93 -18.57 7.29 6.17
CA ILE A 93 -17.91 7.93 5.04
C ILE A 93 -18.74 9.12 4.56
N ALA A 94 -18.09 10.28 4.38
CA ALA A 94 -18.75 11.50 3.95
C ALA A 94 -19.62 11.29 2.68
N PRO A 95 -20.87 11.77 2.66
CA PRO A 95 -21.71 11.71 1.48
C PRO A 95 -21.04 12.36 0.26
N GLY A 96 -21.23 11.75 -0.91
CA GLY A 96 -20.64 12.23 -2.18
C GLY A 96 -19.20 11.75 -2.43
N THR A 97 -18.53 11.09 -1.47
CA THR A 97 -17.18 10.52 -1.69
C THR A 97 -17.15 9.50 -2.82
N GLU A 98 -18.16 8.64 -2.95
CA GLU A 98 -18.24 7.66 -4.04
C GLU A 98 -18.37 8.34 -5.41
N ALA A 99 -19.30 9.29 -5.55
CA ALA A 99 -19.47 10.06 -6.78
C ALA A 99 -18.21 10.84 -7.17
N LEU A 100 -17.47 11.39 -6.19
CA LEU A 100 -16.19 12.05 -6.45
C LEU A 100 -15.12 11.07 -6.97
N ILE A 101 -15.06 9.85 -6.42
CA ILE A 101 -14.12 8.82 -6.85
C ILE A 101 -14.41 8.40 -8.30
N GLU A 102 -15.67 8.21 -8.65
CA GLU A 102 -16.10 7.87 -10.00
C GLU A 102 -15.73 8.97 -11.00
N ALA A 103 -16.15 10.21 -10.73
CA ALA A 103 -15.88 11.37 -11.59
C ALA A 103 -14.37 11.65 -11.73
N LEU A 104 -13.60 11.50 -10.64
CA LEU A 104 -12.15 11.64 -10.69
C LEU A 104 -11.49 10.53 -11.51
N THR A 105 -11.94 9.29 -11.38
CA THR A 105 -11.40 8.15 -12.15
C THR A 105 -11.59 8.37 -13.64
N GLU A 106 -12.75 8.87 -14.07
CA GLU A 106 -13.01 9.23 -15.45
C GLU A 106 -12.11 10.39 -15.93
N ALA A 107 -11.98 11.45 -15.14
CA ALA A 107 -11.12 12.58 -15.48
C ALA A 107 -9.64 12.17 -15.59
N MET A 108 -9.16 11.28 -14.72
CA MET A 108 -7.78 10.77 -14.71
C MET A 108 -7.39 10.04 -16.00
N ALA A 109 -8.36 9.47 -16.74
CA ALA A 109 -8.10 8.85 -18.03
C ALA A 109 -7.60 9.86 -19.09
N HIS A 110 -7.89 11.15 -18.89
CA HIS A 110 -7.57 12.25 -19.80
C HIS A 110 -6.46 13.17 -19.28
N TRP A 111 -5.80 12.78 -18.18
CA TRP A 111 -4.67 13.53 -17.63
C TRP A 111 -3.42 13.42 -18.51
N PRO A 112 -2.52 14.41 -18.47
CA PRO A 112 -1.25 14.29 -19.17
C PRO A 112 -0.42 13.12 -18.63
N PRO A 113 0.61 12.66 -19.37
CA PRO A 113 1.54 11.66 -18.88
C PRO A 113 2.20 12.11 -17.57
N LEU A 114 2.01 11.34 -16.50
CA LEU A 114 2.59 11.60 -15.19
C LEU A 114 3.62 10.51 -14.84
N PRO A 115 4.57 10.79 -13.92
CA PRO A 115 5.45 9.77 -13.37
C PRO A 115 4.65 8.57 -12.86
N ALA A 116 5.14 7.35 -13.08
CA ALA A 116 4.42 6.12 -12.72
C ALA A 116 4.06 5.97 -11.23
N LYS A 117 4.71 6.78 -10.36
CA LYS A 117 4.44 6.84 -8.92
C LYS A 117 3.61 8.07 -8.52
N PHE A 118 3.21 8.95 -9.42
CA PHE A 118 2.21 9.97 -9.08
C PHE A 118 0.89 9.26 -8.71
N GLY A 119 0.21 9.72 -7.67
CA GLY A 119 -1.06 9.15 -7.25
C GLY A 119 -1.97 10.17 -6.57
N VAL A 120 -3.25 9.85 -6.54
CA VAL A 120 -4.29 10.63 -5.88
C VAL A 120 -4.89 9.79 -4.77
N LEU A 121 -5.31 10.44 -3.70
CA LEU A 121 -6.02 9.81 -2.60
C LEU A 121 -7.32 10.57 -2.40
N VAL A 122 -8.43 9.85 -2.30
CA VAL A 122 -9.71 10.38 -1.83
C VAL A 122 -10.00 9.73 -0.49
N ASP A 123 -10.36 10.54 0.50
CA ASP A 123 -10.78 10.09 1.82
C ASP A 123 -12.12 10.71 2.18
N GLY A 124 -13.02 9.94 2.78
CA GLY A 124 -14.27 10.45 3.33
C GLY A 124 -14.36 10.31 4.85
N GLY A 125 -13.28 9.88 5.50
CA GLY A 125 -13.29 9.54 6.92
C GLY A 125 -13.82 8.13 7.15
N GLY A 126 -14.80 7.98 8.03
CA GLY A 126 -15.33 6.68 8.45
C GLY A 126 -14.43 5.93 9.44
N LEU A 127 -14.63 4.62 9.52
CA LEU A 127 -13.95 3.68 10.41
C LEU A 127 -12.46 3.54 10.12
N LEU A 128 -12.07 3.67 8.84
CA LEU A 128 -10.72 3.46 8.36
C LEU A 128 -10.26 4.68 7.52
N PRO A 129 -10.09 5.85 8.16
CA PRO A 129 -9.74 7.07 7.45
C PRO A 129 -8.36 6.96 6.81
N LEU A 130 -8.24 7.53 5.61
CA LEU A 130 -6.99 7.53 4.82
C LEU A 130 -6.20 8.83 4.95
N ALA A 131 -6.69 9.84 5.69
CA ALA A 131 -6.07 11.16 5.75
C ALA A 131 -4.57 11.16 6.13
N SER A 132 -4.11 10.17 6.91
CA SER A 132 -2.70 10.01 7.30
C SER A 132 -1.80 9.42 6.20
N GLU A 133 -2.39 8.84 5.15
CA GLU A 133 -1.65 8.17 4.10
C GLU A 133 -1.02 9.17 3.13
N SER A 134 0.18 8.84 2.65
CA SER A 134 0.92 9.70 1.73
C SER A 134 0.41 9.54 0.30
N SER A 135 0.12 10.66 -0.35
CA SER A 135 -0.21 10.75 -1.77
C SER A 135 0.35 12.04 -2.37
N ASP A 136 0.42 12.12 -3.69
CA ASP A 136 0.88 13.33 -4.36
C ASP A 136 -0.18 14.43 -4.30
N VAL A 137 -1.46 14.06 -4.46
CA VAL A 137 -2.63 14.90 -4.20
C VAL A 137 -3.59 14.12 -3.29
N ARG A 138 -4.13 14.78 -2.25
CA ARG A 138 -5.17 14.23 -1.37
C ARG A 138 -6.42 15.11 -1.45
N LEU A 139 -7.58 14.48 -1.60
CA LEU A 139 -8.91 15.08 -1.56
C LEU A 139 -9.64 14.52 -0.34
N LEU A 140 -9.75 15.30 0.73
CA LEU A 140 -10.44 14.87 1.96
C LEU A 140 -11.85 15.45 1.96
N CYS A 141 -12.84 14.58 1.76
CA CYS A 141 -14.25 14.93 1.77
C CYS A 141 -14.71 15.17 3.20
N ARG A 142 -15.37 16.31 3.41
CA ARG A 142 -16.03 16.71 4.65
C ARG A 142 -17.46 17.10 4.34
N ALA A 143 -18.30 17.31 5.35
CA ALA A 143 -19.69 17.76 5.15
C ALA A 143 -19.72 19.06 4.30
N GLY A 144 -20.13 18.94 3.02
CA GLY A 144 -20.28 20.04 2.07
C GLY A 144 -18.99 20.64 1.47
N ARG A 145 -17.81 20.06 1.73
CA ARG A 145 -16.54 20.59 1.20
C ARG A 145 -15.48 19.51 0.97
N VAL A 146 -14.46 19.84 0.18
CA VAL A 146 -13.29 18.98 -0.04
C VAL A 146 -12.02 19.76 0.25
N ASP A 147 -11.20 19.21 1.14
CA ASP A 147 -9.88 19.74 1.47
C ASP A 147 -8.86 19.14 0.48
N ILE A 148 -8.22 19.99 -0.33
CA ILE A 148 -7.14 19.60 -1.25
C ILE A 148 -5.80 19.79 -0.55
N ARG A 149 -5.00 18.72 -0.45
CA ARG A 149 -3.66 18.76 0.15
C ARG A 149 -2.61 18.20 -0.80
N LEU A 150 -1.40 18.74 -0.73
CA LEU A 150 -0.25 18.27 -1.50
C LEU A 150 0.67 17.41 -0.65
N GLY A 151 1.32 16.43 -1.28
CA GLY A 151 2.40 15.69 -0.62
C GLY A 151 3.60 16.58 -0.33
N GLY A 152 4.11 16.57 0.90
CA GLY A 152 5.39 17.22 1.28
C GLY A 152 5.29 18.66 1.79
N GLY A 153 4.11 19.16 2.11
CA GLY A 153 3.93 20.49 2.73
C GLY A 153 2.71 20.55 3.64
N ASP A 154 2.53 21.71 4.25
CA ASP A 154 1.50 22.07 5.23
C ASP A 154 0.47 23.07 4.66
N ALA A 155 0.40 23.22 3.33
CA ALA A 155 -0.61 24.04 2.68
C ALA A 155 -1.76 23.17 2.16
N MET A 156 -2.97 23.71 2.27
CA MET A 156 -4.19 23.12 1.73
C MET A 156 -5.01 24.15 0.97
N ALA A 157 -6.02 23.71 0.24
CA ALA A 157 -7.05 24.57 -0.34
C ALA A 157 -8.42 23.95 -0.11
N LEU A 158 -9.45 24.79 -0.03
CA LEU A 158 -10.84 24.36 0.09
C LEU A 158 -11.54 24.49 -1.26
N CYS A 159 -12.37 23.52 -1.59
CA CYS A 159 -13.25 23.58 -2.73
C CYS A 159 -14.58 22.86 -2.45
N THR A 160 -15.57 23.09 -3.31
CA THR A 160 -16.81 22.32 -3.33
C THR A 160 -16.56 20.93 -3.97
N PRO A 161 -17.39 19.91 -3.66
CA PRO A 161 -17.31 18.61 -4.33
C PRO A 161 -17.33 18.71 -5.87
N GLU A 162 -18.12 19.64 -6.42
CA GLU A 162 -18.25 19.87 -7.86
C GLU A 162 -16.96 20.43 -8.48
N GLN A 163 -16.20 21.22 -7.72
CA GLN A 163 -14.93 21.81 -8.16
C GLN A 163 -13.73 20.88 -7.99
N ALA A 164 -13.83 19.85 -7.15
CA ALA A 164 -12.69 19.03 -6.72
C ALA A 164 -12.02 18.29 -7.89
N VAL A 165 -12.80 17.75 -8.83
CA VAL A 165 -12.28 17.02 -10.01
C VAL A 165 -11.50 17.95 -10.93
N GLU A 166 -12.04 19.14 -11.20
CA GLU A 166 -11.38 20.13 -12.05
C GLU A 166 -10.08 20.63 -11.39
N ALA A 167 -10.12 20.90 -10.09
CA ALA A 167 -8.95 21.32 -9.32
C ALA A 167 -7.84 20.25 -9.34
N ALA A 168 -8.17 18.98 -9.11
CA ALA A 168 -7.21 17.88 -9.21
C ALA A 168 -6.61 17.75 -10.62
N THR A 169 -7.43 17.96 -11.65
CA THR A 169 -6.98 17.96 -13.05
C THR A 169 -6.02 19.11 -13.37
N ARG A 170 -6.30 20.33 -12.88
CA ARG A 170 -5.39 21.48 -13.02
C ARG A 170 -4.07 21.25 -12.29
N LEU A 171 -4.11 20.67 -11.09
CA LEU A 171 -2.92 20.27 -10.34
C LEU A 171 -2.08 19.23 -11.08
N ALA A 172 -2.71 18.19 -11.64
CA ALA A 172 -2.03 17.18 -12.43
C ALA A 172 -1.33 17.78 -13.66
N ARG A 173 -2.01 18.68 -14.39
CA ARG A 173 -1.42 19.40 -15.54
C ARG A 173 -0.27 20.30 -15.13
N HIS A 174 -0.42 21.06 -14.06
CA HIS A 174 0.64 21.92 -13.56
C HIS A 174 1.86 21.10 -13.13
N PHE A 175 1.66 20.02 -12.36
CA PHE A 175 2.73 19.13 -11.93
C PHE A 175 3.50 18.51 -13.11
N ALA A 176 2.83 18.15 -14.20
CA ALA A 176 3.50 17.62 -15.40
C ALA A 176 4.55 18.59 -15.98
N GLY A 177 4.39 19.90 -15.75
CA GLY A 177 5.36 20.95 -16.13
C GLY A 177 6.50 21.17 -15.12
N LEU A 178 6.45 20.58 -13.92
CA LEU A 178 7.43 20.81 -12.84
C LEU A 178 8.63 19.84 -12.88
N ALA A 179 9.12 19.53 -14.07
CA ALA A 179 10.33 18.72 -14.22
C ALA A 179 11.54 19.37 -13.51
N PRO A 180 12.45 18.59 -12.88
CA PRO A 180 12.58 17.13 -12.93
C PRO A 180 11.83 16.39 -11.81
N ALA A 181 10.92 17.05 -11.08
CA ALA A 181 10.21 16.42 -9.97
C ALA A 181 9.42 15.18 -10.44
N ARG A 182 9.60 14.07 -9.73
CA ARG A 182 8.87 12.81 -10.01
C ARG A 182 7.77 12.50 -8.99
N ARG A 183 7.72 13.28 -7.90
CA ARG A 183 6.73 13.21 -6.82
C ARG A 183 6.40 14.62 -6.33
N MET A 184 5.19 14.84 -5.85
CA MET A 184 4.73 16.16 -5.39
C MET A 184 5.60 16.73 -4.27
N HIS A 185 6.06 15.90 -3.31
CA HIS A 185 6.93 16.39 -2.23
C HIS A 185 8.24 17.01 -2.73
N GLN A 186 8.75 16.57 -3.89
CA GLN A 186 9.94 17.14 -4.51
C GLN A 186 9.61 18.50 -5.13
N ALA A 187 8.47 18.60 -5.81
CA ALA A 187 7.98 19.85 -6.36
C ALA A 187 7.68 20.87 -5.24
N VAL A 188 7.03 20.44 -4.16
CA VAL A 188 6.77 21.27 -2.98
C VAL A 188 8.04 21.74 -2.32
N ALA A 189 9.05 20.87 -2.16
CA ALA A 189 10.35 21.28 -1.62
C ALA A 189 11.06 22.34 -2.48
N GLN A 190 10.82 22.35 -3.79
CA GLN A 190 11.44 23.29 -4.73
C GLN A 190 10.66 24.59 -4.91
N HIS A 191 9.32 24.52 -4.95
CA HIS A 191 8.45 25.63 -5.34
C HIS A 191 7.52 26.13 -4.22
N GLY A 192 7.38 25.37 -3.14
CA GLY A 192 6.42 25.62 -2.07
C GLY A 192 5.00 25.18 -2.43
N ALA A 193 4.30 24.59 -1.47
CA ALA A 193 2.93 24.11 -1.65
C ALA A 193 1.92 25.25 -1.98
N PRO A 194 1.99 26.45 -1.36
CA PRO A 194 1.08 27.55 -1.69
C PRO A 194 1.17 28.00 -3.16
N ALA A 195 2.38 28.05 -3.73
CA ALA A 195 2.58 28.47 -5.11
C ALA A 195 2.01 27.45 -6.11
N ILE A 196 2.20 26.15 -5.84
CA ILE A 196 1.64 25.07 -6.67
C ILE A 196 0.10 25.09 -6.64
N LEU A 197 -0.49 25.29 -5.45
CA LEU A 197 -1.94 25.43 -5.31
C LEU A 197 -2.47 26.65 -6.07
N ALA A 198 -1.83 27.82 -5.91
CA ALA A 198 -2.20 29.05 -6.60
C ALA A 198 -2.12 28.92 -8.13
N ALA A 199 -1.08 28.26 -8.65
CA ALA A 199 -0.93 28.01 -10.08
C ALA A 199 -2.03 27.09 -10.65
N ALA A 200 -2.67 26.27 -9.80
CA ALA A 200 -3.85 25.49 -10.15
C ALA A 200 -5.17 26.25 -9.90
N GLY A 201 -5.12 27.56 -9.67
CA GLY A 201 -6.30 28.41 -9.43
C GLY A 201 -6.98 28.17 -8.09
N LEU A 202 -6.26 27.69 -7.09
CA LEU A 202 -6.76 27.44 -5.74
C LEU A 202 -6.23 28.50 -4.77
N SER A 203 -7.03 28.87 -3.77
CA SER A 203 -6.61 29.77 -2.70
C SER A 203 -5.94 28.97 -1.57
N PRO A 204 -4.62 29.09 -1.36
CA PRO A 204 -3.92 28.32 -0.34
C PRO A 204 -4.24 28.83 1.07
N LEU A 205 -4.33 27.90 2.00
CA LEU A 205 -4.50 28.08 3.44
C LEU A 205 -3.45 27.22 4.17
N VAL A 206 -3.20 27.54 5.43
CA VAL A 206 -2.38 26.69 6.32
C VAL A 206 -3.22 25.49 6.74
N ASP A 207 -2.63 24.30 6.67
CA ASP A 207 -3.21 23.06 7.18
C ASP A 207 -3.29 23.13 8.72
N ASP A 208 -4.51 23.10 9.24
CA ASP A 208 -4.83 23.30 10.65
C ASP A 208 -5.19 22.00 11.38
N GLY A 209 -5.18 20.86 10.69
CA GLY A 209 -5.72 19.61 11.20
C GLY A 209 -4.66 18.55 11.51
N PRO A 210 -4.59 18.02 12.75
CA PRO A 210 -3.76 16.85 13.00
C PRO A 210 -4.23 15.68 12.13
N LEU A 211 -3.28 14.92 11.58
CA LEU A 211 -3.60 13.68 10.86
C LEU A 211 -4.07 12.63 11.88
N PRO A 212 -5.11 11.84 11.56
CA PRO A 212 -5.52 10.75 12.43
C PRO A 212 -4.40 9.69 12.52
N PRO A 213 -4.33 8.92 13.62
CA PRO A 213 -3.43 7.77 13.69
C PRO A 213 -3.82 6.71 12.66
N ALA A 214 -2.85 5.90 12.23
CA ALA A 214 -3.13 4.77 11.36
C ALA A 214 -4.07 3.77 12.07
N PRO A 215 -5.08 3.22 11.37
CA PRO A 215 -6.06 2.35 11.99
C PRO A 215 -5.51 0.95 12.30
N HIS A 216 -6.11 0.31 13.30
CA HIS A 216 -5.93 -1.12 13.55
C HIS A 216 -6.84 -1.93 12.61
N VAL A 217 -6.27 -2.88 11.90
CA VAL A 217 -6.94 -3.59 10.79
C VAL A 217 -6.88 -5.11 10.92
N ALA A 218 -6.40 -5.65 12.04
CA ALA A 218 -6.42 -7.09 12.28
C ALA A 218 -7.62 -7.48 13.13
N GLY A 219 -8.33 -8.53 12.71
CA GLY A 219 -9.45 -9.11 13.45
C GLY A 219 -10.80 -8.54 13.06
N VAL A 220 -11.82 -8.87 13.85
CA VAL A 220 -13.19 -8.41 13.60
C VAL A 220 -13.31 -6.96 14.03
N LEU A 221 -13.46 -6.09 13.04
CA LEU A 221 -13.66 -4.66 13.20
C LEU A 221 -15.16 -4.35 13.41
N ALA A 222 -15.47 -3.08 13.62
CA ALA A 222 -16.85 -2.60 13.63
C ALA A 222 -17.60 -3.00 12.34
N GLN A 223 -18.94 -3.03 12.41
CA GLN A 223 -19.81 -3.35 11.27
C GLN A 223 -19.54 -4.75 10.64
N ARG A 224 -19.07 -5.70 11.45
CA ARG A 224 -18.83 -7.10 11.04
C ARG A 224 -17.87 -7.22 9.85
N VAL A 225 -16.82 -6.40 9.85
CA VAL A 225 -15.76 -6.48 8.83
C VAL A 225 -14.59 -7.25 9.41
N LEU A 226 -14.18 -8.34 8.77
CA LEU A 226 -12.95 -9.03 9.14
C LEU A 226 -11.76 -8.38 8.44
N GLY A 227 -10.83 -7.83 9.21
CA GLY A 227 -9.55 -7.39 8.73
C GLY A 227 -8.49 -8.48 8.84
N VAL A 228 -7.83 -8.78 7.72
CA VAL A 228 -6.85 -9.86 7.59
C VAL A 228 -5.52 -9.28 7.14
N VAL A 229 -4.52 -9.30 8.01
CA VAL A 229 -3.19 -8.74 7.71
C VAL A 229 -2.30 -9.81 7.08
N ALA A 230 -1.67 -9.45 5.97
CA ALA A 230 -0.69 -10.28 5.28
C ALA A 230 0.67 -10.18 5.99
N PRO A 231 1.24 -11.29 6.50
CA PRO A 231 2.58 -11.30 7.06
C PRO A 231 3.57 -10.67 6.08
N PHE A 232 4.30 -9.64 6.54
CA PHE A 232 5.30 -8.92 5.74
C PHE A 232 4.76 -8.35 4.40
N GLY A 233 3.44 -8.13 4.32
CA GLY A 233 2.77 -7.54 3.17
C GLY A 233 2.65 -8.43 1.95
N GLN A 234 2.71 -9.76 2.10
CA GLN A 234 2.54 -10.69 0.98
C GLN A 234 1.53 -11.78 1.30
N VAL A 235 0.68 -12.09 0.33
CA VAL A 235 -0.16 -13.29 0.32
C VAL A 235 0.26 -14.21 -0.81
N THR A 236 0.01 -15.51 -0.65
CA THR A 236 0.11 -16.48 -1.75
C THR A 236 -1.19 -16.51 -2.55
N ALA A 237 -1.13 -17.05 -3.77
CA ALA A 237 -2.31 -17.31 -4.58
C ALA A 237 -3.34 -18.17 -3.83
N ALA A 238 -2.89 -19.23 -3.15
CA ALA A 238 -3.76 -20.09 -2.35
C ALA A 238 -4.43 -19.35 -1.18
N GLN A 239 -3.70 -18.43 -0.52
CA GLN A 239 -4.28 -17.58 0.53
C GLN A 239 -5.34 -16.63 -0.04
N LEU A 240 -5.06 -15.97 -1.17
CA LEU A 240 -6.02 -15.07 -1.81
C LEU A 240 -7.29 -15.82 -2.27
N GLU A 241 -7.14 -17.03 -2.83
CA GLU A 241 -8.26 -17.91 -3.18
C GLU A 241 -9.06 -18.33 -1.94
N GLY A 242 -8.39 -18.71 -0.85
CA GLY A 242 -9.03 -19.04 0.41
C GLY A 242 -9.85 -17.87 0.98
N LEU A 243 -9.31 -16.64 0.91
CA LEU A 243 -10.05 -15.43 1.30
C LEU A 243 -11.23 -15.14 0.36
N ALA A 244 -11.10 -15.40 -0.93
CA ALA A 244 -12.20 -15.25 -1.88
C ALA A 244 -13.36 -16.21 -1.54
N ASN A 245 -13.06 -17.47 -1.24
CA ASN A 245 -14.05 -18.45 -0.82
C ASN A 245 -14.72 -18.07 0.50
N LEU A 246 -13.96 -17.49 1.44
CA LEU A 246 -14.51 -16.99 2.70
C LEU A 246 -15.43 -15.79 2.48
N ALA A 247 -15.01 -14.81 1.67
CA ALA A 247 -15.80 -13.62 1.36
C ALA A 247 -17.13 -13.97 0.68
N GLU A 248 -17.13 -14.93 -0.25
CA GLU A 248 -18.35 -15.38 -0.94
C GLU A 248 -19.30 -16.16 -0.05
N ARG A 249 -18.77 -17.05 0.81
CA ARG A 249 -19.60 -17.89 1.68
C ARG A 249 -20.18 -17.14 2.88
N ALA A 250 -19.41 -16.23 3.47
CA ALA A 250 -19.70 -15.65 4.78
C ALA A 250 -19.81 -14.12 4.79
N GLY A 251 -19.60 -13.46 3.64
CA GLY A 251 -19.60 -12.01 3.51
C GLY A 251 -20.42 -11.52 2.33
N ASP A 252 -20.05 -10.36 1.78
CA ASP A 252 -20.68 -9.75 0.61
C ASP A 252 -20.10 -10.20 -0.74
N GLY A 253 -19.20 -11.20 -0.74
CA GLY A 253 -18.50 -11.66 -1.93
C GLY A 253 -17.41 -10.70 -2.43
N THR A 254 -16.98 -9.72 -1.63
CA THR A 254 -15.91 -8.78 -1.98
C THR A 254 -14.72 -8.84 -1.03
N LEU A 255 -13.55 -8.45 -1.54
CA LEU A 255 -12.37 -8.16 -0.74
C LEU A 255 -11.97 -6.70 -0.98
N ARG A 256 -11.64 -6.00 0.10
CA ARG A 256 -11.22 -4.60 0.07
C ARG A 256 -9.73 -4.51 0.31
N LEU A 257 -9.03 -3.85 -0.61
CA LEU A 257 -7.61 -3.59 -0.52
C LEU A 257 -7.36 -2.41 0.41
N THR A 258 -6.26 -2.47 1.15
CA THR A 258 -5.87 -1.41 2.08
C THR A 258 -4.42 -1.01 1.85
N PRO A 259 -4.01 0.20 2.26
CA PRO A 259 -2.60 0.57 2.30
C PRO A 259 -1.83 -0.08 3.48
N TRP A 260 -2.53 -0.74 4.41
CA TRP A 260 -1.98 -1.24 5.68
C TRP A 260 -1.58 -2.71 5.66
N ARG A 261 -1.20 -3.24 4.48
CA ARG A 261 -0.86 -4.67 4.28
C ARG A 261 -2.00 -5.61 4.68
N ALA A 262 -3.24 -5.15 4.61
CA ALA A 262 -4.40 -5.94 4.98
C ALA A 262 -5.42 -6.03 3.83
N LEU A 263 -6.21 -7.09 3.86
CA LEU A 263 -7.44 -7.23 3.10
C LEU A 263 -8.61 -7.17 4.08
N LEU A 264 -9.68 -6.47 3.73
CA LEU A 264 -10.91 -6.47 4.51
C LEU A 264 -11.97 -7.33 3.82
N LEU A 265 -12.71 -8.09 4.61
CA LEU A 265 -13.81 -8.93 4.16
C LEU A 265 -15.10 -8.45 4.84
N PRO A 266 -15.90 -7.62 4.16
CA PRO A 266 -17.16 -7.12 4.70
C PRO A 266 -18.16 -8.25 4.96
N GLY A 267 -18.87 -8.17 6.09
CA GLY A 267 -19.88 -9.16 6.52
C GLY A 267 -19.31 -10.41 7.20
N VAL A 268 -18.01 -10.66 7.07
CA VAL A 268 -17.33 -11.83 7.63
C VAL A 268 -16.90 -11.58 9.09
N THR A 269 -17.13 -12.56 9.95
CA THR A 269 -16.63 -12.56 11.35
C THR A 269 -15.79 -13.79 11.71
N ALA A 270 -15.63 -14.74 10.79
CA ALA A 270 -14.95 -16.02 11.02
C ALA A 270 -13.41 -15.88 10.91
N ALA A 271 -12.81 -15.18 11.87
CA ALA A 271 -11.38 -14.85 11.91
C ALA A 271 -10.46 -16.08 11.95
N GLU A 272 -10.93 -17.17 12.55
CA GLU A 272 -10.22 -18.44 12.67
C GLU A 272 -10.00 -19.13 11.30
N GLU A 273 -10.88 -18.91 10.33
CA GLU A 273 -10.72 -19.46 8.98
C GLU A 273 -9.54 -18.80 8.26
N ALA A 274 -9.46 -17.47 8.32
CA ALA A 274 -8.33 -16.72 7.77
C ALA A 274 -7.02 -17.01 8.53
N ALA A 275 -7.09 -17.22 9.85
CA ALA A 275 -5.93 -17.63 10.65
C ALA A 275 -5.37 -19.00 10.20
N ARG A 276 -6.25 -19.98 9.87
CA ARG A 276 -5.82 -21.29 9.32
C ARG A 276 -5.10 -21.19 7.98
N LEU A 277 -5.33 -20.11 7.21
CA LEU A 277 -4.56 -19.80 6.00
C LEU A 277 -3.17 -19.21 6.30
N GLY A 278 -2.82 -19.04 7.59
CA GLY A 278 -1.56 -18.45 8.04
C GLY A 278 -1.56 -16.93 8.02
N LEU A 279 -2.72 -16.28 7.88
CA LEU A 279 -2.85 -14.82 7.91
C LEU A 279 -3.05 -14.32 9.35
N ILE A 280 -2.86 -13.02 9.56
CA ILE A 280 -2.94 -12.41 10.89
C ILE A 280 -4.34 -11.83 11.10
N THR A 281 -5.01 -12.25 12.17
CA THR A 281 -6.36 -11.79 12.53
C THR A 281 -6.49 -11.37 13.99
N VAL A 282 -5.36 -11.23 14.70
CA VAL A 282 -5.30 -10.73 16.08
C VAL A 282 -4.18 -9.70 16.22
N MET A 283 -4.35 -8.72 17.10
CA MET A 283 -3.39 -7.62 17.26
C MET A 283 -2.13 -8.04 18.02
N GLU A 284 -2.20 -9.13 18.77
CA GLU A 284 -1.13 -9.69 19.58
C GLU A 284 -0.18 -10.59 18.74
N ASP A 285 -0.46 -10.77 17.45
CA ASP A 285 0.37 -11.62 16.59
C ASP A 285 1.80 -11.07 16.50
N PRO A 286 2.82 -11.86 16.88
CA PRO A 286 4.19 -11.38 16.97
C PRO A 286 4.77 -10.93 15.62
N ARG A 287 4.20 -11.38 14.49
CA ARG A 287 4.62 -10.97 13.15
C ARG A 287 4.28 -9.51 12.86
N LEU A 288 3.34 -8.89 13.58
CA LEU A 288 3.03 -7.46 13.46
C LEU A 288 4.18 -6.57 13.95
N ARG A 289 5.06 -7.08 14.82
CA ARG A 289 6.27 -6.39 15.30
C ARG A 289 7.46 -6.50 14.35
N VAL A 290 7.27 -7.06 13.15
CA VAL A 290 8.32 -7.18 12.15
C VAL A 290 7.87 -6.59 10.81
N VAL A 291 8.71 -5.75 10.24
CA VAL A 291 8.59 -5.25 8.88
C VAL A 291 9.75 -5.77 8.06
N ALA A 292 9.46 -6.41 6.93
CA ALA A 292 10.48 -6.98 6.06
C ALA A 292 10.23 -6.57 4.61
N CYS A 293 11.30 -6.22 3.90
CA CYS A 293 11.19 -6.01 2.46
C CYS A 293 11.12 -7.36 1.73
N THR A 294 11.02 -7.34 0.41
CA THR A 294 10.99 -8.55 -0.41
C THR A 294 12.18 -9.47 -0.16
N GLY A 295 13.40 -8.91 -0.04
CA GLY A 295 14.63 -9.70 0.10
C GLY A 295 14.95 -10.56 -1.12
N ARG A 296 15.90 -11.48 -0.97
CA ARG A 296 16.16 -12.54 -1.96
C ARG A 296 15.07 -13.63 -1.88
N PRO A 297 14.80 -14.34 -2.99
CA PRO A 297 15.31 -14.08 -4.34
C PRO A 297 14.56 -12.93 -5.05
N GLY A 298 13.47 -12.43 -4.48
CA GLY A 298 12.57 -11.49 -5.18
C GLY A 298 13.15 -10.11 -5.47
N CYS A 299 14.25 -9.68 -4.85
CA CYS A 299 14.88 -8.39 -5.08
C CYS A 299 16.34 -8.56 -5.49
N ALA A 300 16.68 -8.10 -6.70
CA ALA A 300 18.05 -8.14 -7.22
C ALA A 300 19.05 -7.30 -6.41
N SER A 301 18.58 -6.35 -5.60
CA SER A 301 19.44 -5.55 -4.72
C SER A 301 19.62 -6.15 -3.33
N ALA A 302 18.96 -7.25 -3.00
CA ALA A 302 19.01 -7.82 -1.66
C ALA A 302 20.13 -8.85 -1.54
N HIS A 303 20.76 -8.89 -0.37
CA HIS A 303 21.81 -9.85 -0.05
C HIS A 303 21.29 -11.07 0.74
N ALA A 304 20.15 -10.94 1.41
CA ALA A 304 19.57 -11.99 2.26
C ALA A 304 18.07 -12.23 1.96
N ASP A 305 17.58 -13.42 2.32
CA ASP A 305 16.14 -13.72 2.38
C ASP A 305 15.54 -13.10 3.65
N THR A 306 14.91 -11.95 3.48
CA THR A 306 14.39 -11.15 4.59
C THR A 306 13.10 -11.69 5.16
N ARG A 307 12.25 -12.30 4.33
CA ARG A 307 10.92 -12.76 4.77
C ARG A 307 11.03 -14.08 5.51
N ALA A 308 11.91 -14.99 5.09
CA ALA A 308 12.24 -16.19 5.86
C ALA A 308 12.86 -15.82 7.22
N ALA A 309 13.82 -14.90 7.22
CA ALA A 309 14.42 -14.40 8.46
C ALA A 309 13.38 -13.73 9.38
N ALA A 310 12.52 -12.87 8.83
CA ALA A 310 11.45 -12.21 9.58
C ALA A 310 10.46 -13.19 10.18
N GLN A 311 10.04 -14.22 9.43
CA GLN A 311 9.15 -15.27 9.91
C GLN A 311 9.76 -16.04 11.08
N TRP A 312 11.05 -16.37 10.98
CA TRP A 312 11.78 -17.07 12.03
C TRP A 312 11.96 -16.20 13.28
N LEU A 313 12.28 -14.91 13.10
CA LEU A 313 12.53 -13.97 14.20
C LEU A 313 11.26 -13.52 14.92
N ALA A 314 10.12 -13.38 14.22
CA ALA A 314 8.89 -12.82 14.79
C ALA A 314 8.52 -13.44 16.15
N HIS A 315 8.53 -14.77 16.23
CA HIS A 315 8.15 -15.53 17.43
C HIS A 315 9.25 -15.59 18.51
N ARG A 316 10.41 -15.00 18.24
CA ARG A 316 11.61 -15.04 19.10
C ARG A 316 12.08 -13.65 19.51
N LEU A 317 11.34 -12.60 19.14
CA LEU A 317 11.70 -11.24 19.51
C LEU A 317 11.60 -11.03 21.02
N PRO A 318 12.57 -10.32 21.62
CA PRO A 318 12.47 -9.86 23.00
C PRO A 318 11.16 -9.08 23.22
N PRO A 319 10.44 -9.27 24.35
CA PRO A 319 9.17 -8.58 24.61
C PRO A 319 9.27 -7.06 24.54
N ARG A 320 10.42 -6.48 24.89
CA ARG A 320 10.68 -5.04 24.89
C ARG A 320 10.94 -4.45 23.51
N LEU A 321 11.24 -5.27 22.50
CA LEU A 321 11.48 -4.78 21.15
C LEU A 321 10.16 -4.51 20.43
N ALA A 322 9.77 -3.23 20.36
CA ALA A 322 8.49 -2.83 19.77
C ALA A 322 8.41 -3.10 18.26
N LEU A 323 9.53 -2.93 17.53
CA LEU A 323 9.58 -3.13 16.09
C LEU A 323 10.98 -3.58 15.66
N LEU A 324 11.01 -4.63 14.83
CA LEU A 324 12.17 -5.07 14.08
C LEU A 324 11.98 -4.77 12.59
N HIS A 325 12.93 -4.08 11.98
CA HIS A 325 13.02 -3.95 10.53
C HIS A 325 14.05 -4.92 9.96
N VAL A 326 13.64 -5.80 9.04
CA VAL A 326 14.54 -6.71 8.31
C VAL A 326 14.65 -6.25 6.86
N SER A 327 15.78 -5.63 6.52
CA SER A 327 16.05 -5.11 5.18
C SER A 327 17.08 -5.97 4.46
N GLY A 328 16.86 -6.22 3.18
CA GLY A 328 17.78 -7.01 2.35
C GLY A 328 19.01 -6.22 1.90
N CYS A 329 18.97 -4.90 2.00
CA CYS A 329 20.06 -3.98 1.67
C CYS A 329 19.85 -2.59 2.30
N ALA A 330 20.75 -1.65 2.04
CA ALA A 330 20.72 -0.30 2.61
C ALA A 330 19.50 0.56 2.18
N LYS A 331 18.74 0.16 1.14
CA LYS A 331 17.60 0.94 0.64
C LYS A 331 16.44 1.06 1.62
N GLY A 332 16.30 0.12 2.57
CA GLY A 332 15.28 0.17 3.61
C GLY A 332 13.83 0.22 3.11
N CYS A 333 13.51 -0.39 1.97
CA CYS A 333 12.24 -0.18 1.26
C CYS A 333 10.98 -0.45 2.09
N ALA A 334 11.01 -1.40 3.02
CA ALA A 334 9.85 -1.74 3.85
C ALA A 334 9.61 -0.74 4.98
N HIS A 335 10.67 -0.07 5.46
CA HIS A 335 10.60 0.92 6.52
C HIS A 335 11.72 1.95 6.32
N PRO A 336 11.47 3.02 5.52
CA PRO A 336 12.50 4.01 5.20
C PRO A 336 12.93 4.88 6.40
N GLY A 337 12.10 4.93 7.45
CA GLY A 337 12.37 5.64 8.69
C GLY A 337 13.29 4.87 9.64
N THR A 338 13.46 5.39 10.84
CA THR A 338 14.21 4.72 11.91
C THR A 338 13.37 3.61 12.53
N ALA A 339 14.02 2.54 12.99
CA ALA A 339 13.41 1.51 13.82
C ALA A 339 14.28 1.24 15.05
N PRO A 340 13.70 0.77 16.18
CA PRO A 340 14.47 0.40 17.36
C PRO A 340 15.60 -0.57 17.05
N ALA A 341 15.35 -1.57 16.20
CA ALA A 341 16.35 -2.45 15.62
C ALA A 341 16.11 -2.62 14.12
N THR A 342 17.18 -2.50 13.33
CA THR A 342 17.18 -2.80 11.90
C THR A 342 18.27 -3.83 11.60
N LEU A 343 17.88 -4.97 11.04
CA LEU A 343 18.79 -5.95 10.44
C LEU A 343 18.96 -5.66 8.96
N VAL A 344 20.19 -5.59 8.49
CA VAL A 344 20.51 -5.35 7.07
C VAL A 344 21.27 -6.55 6.52
N GLY A 345 20.75 -7.16 5.46
CA GLY A 345 21.39 -8.27 4.78
C GLY A 345 22.72 -7.85 4.14
N THR A 346 23.71 -8.72 4.29
CA THR A 346 25.05 -8.65 3.70
C THR A 346 25.43 -10.04 3.18
N ASP A 347 26.55 -10.16 2.47
CA ASP A 347 27.02 -11.46 1.98
C ASP A 347 27.43 -12.42 3.12
N GLY A 348 27.70 -11.90 4.33
CA GLY A 348 28.07 -12.67 5.52
C GLY A 348 26.93 -12.88 6.53
N GLY A 349 25.67 -12.59 6.18
CA GLY A 349 24.52 -12.67 7.09
C GLY A 349 23.84 -11.32 7.29
N PHE A 350 23.55 -10.94 8.53
CA PHE A 350 22.87 -9.67 8.86
C PHE A 350 23.73 -8.77 9.76
N THR A 351 23.82 -7.49 9.46
CA THR A 351 24.33 -6.49 10.41
C THR A 351 23.18 -5.85 11.18
N LEU A 352 23.43 -5.42 12.42
CA LEU A 352 22.45 -4.74 13.27
C LEU A 352 22.70 -3.23 13.30
N ILE A 353 21.63 -2.45 13.17
CA ILE A 353 21.59 -1.01 13.42
C ILE A 353 20.57 -0.77 14.56
N ARG A 354 20.94 0.05 15.55
CA ARG A 354 20.05 0.39 16.69
C ARG A 354 19.52 1.81 16.53
N GLY A 355 18.20 1.98 16.66
CA GLY A 355 17.55 3.30 16.59
C GLY A 355 17.72 4.03 15.24
N GLY A 356 18.12 3.32 14.18
CA GLY A 356 18.53 3.90 12.90
C GLY A 356 17.77 3.34 11.71
N ARG A 357 18.05 3.92 10.54
CA ARG A 357 17.57 3.52 9.21
C ARG A 357 18.47 2.42 8.66
N ALA A 358 18.00 1.71 7.63
CA ALA A 358 18.79 0.65 6.97
C ALA A 358 20.08 1.14 6.28
N ALA A 359 20.21 2.45 6.03
CA ALA A 359 21.37 3.04 5.40
C ALA A 359 22.43 3.53 6.39
N ASP A 360 22.14 3.48 7.70
CA ASP A 360 23.04 4.00 8.72
C ASP A 360 24.19 3.01 9.02
N ALA A 361 25.21 3.49 9.74
CA ALA A 361 26.35 2.66 10.10
C ALA A 361 25.93 1.49 11.01
N PRO A 362 26.37 0.26 10.74
CA PRO A 362 26.03 -0.89 11.57
C PRO A 362 26.74 -0.82 12.93
N ALA A 363 26.03 -1.23 13.98
CA ALA A 363 26.53 -1.40 15.34
C ALA A 363 27.17 -2.79 15.57
N SER A 364 27.16 -3.68 14.57
CA SER A 364 27.74 -5.01 14.65
C SER A 364 28.46 -5.41 13.35
N ALA A 365 29.40 -6.34 13.47
CA ALA A 365 29.82 -7.16 12.33
C ALA A 365 28.64 -8.00 11.80
N PRO A 366 28.73 -8.60 10.60
CA PRO A 366 27.72 -9.55 10.12
C PRO A 366 27.51 -10.72 11.10
N LEU A 367 26.25 -11.08 11.30
CA LEU A 367 25.77 -12.08 12.24
C LEU A 367 24.97 -13.14 11.50
N THR A 368 25.03 -14.40 11.95
CA THR A 368 24.03 -15.40 11.57
C THR A 368 22.67 -15.05 12.17
N LEU A 369 21.61 -15.65 11.65
CA LEU A 369 20.25 -15.40 12.13
C LEU A 369 20.11 -15.73 13.63
N GLU A 370 20.75 -16.79 14.09
CA GLU A 370 20.78 -17.20 15.50
C GLU A 370 21.52 -16.18 16.37
N GLN A 371 22.67 -15.69 15.89
CA GLN A 371 23.44 -14.66 16.60
C GLN A 371 22.68 -13.35 16.72
N THR A 372 21.80 -13.01 15.76
CA THR A 372 20.99 -11.79 15.87
C THR A 372 20.12 -11.77 17.13
N LEU A 373 19.56 -12.91 17.56
CA LEU A 373 18.71 -12.96 18.76
C LEU A 373 19.45 -12.53 20.03
N ALA A 374 20.71 -12.96 20.17
CA ALA A 374 21.53 -12.65 21.34
C ALA A 374 21.82 -11.15 21.46
N VAL A 375 21.80 -10.42 20.34
CA VAL A 375 22.10 -8.98 20.31
C VAL A 375 20.86 -8.11 20.14
N LEU A 376 19.70 -8.68 19.83
CA LEU A 376 18.45 -7.92 19.67
C LEU A 376 17.84 -7.47 20.99
N ASP A 377 18.27 -8.03 22.12
CA ASP A 377 17.83 -7.58 23.44
C ASP A 377 18.33 -6.15 23.69
N PRO A 378 17.45 -5.17 23.90
CA PRO A 378 17.87 -3.84 24.34
C PRO A 378 18.39 -3.97 25.78
N THR A 379 19.69 -3.74 25.96
CA THR A 379 20.31 -3.50 27.28
C THR A 379 19.63 -2.34 27.98
#